data_AF-S2X852-F1
#
_entry.id   AF-S2X852-F1
#
_cell.length_a   1.000
_cell.length_b   1.000
_cell.length_c   1.000
_cell.angle_alpha   90.00
_cell.angle_beta   90.00
_cell.angle_gamma   90.00
#
_symmetry.space_group_name_H-M   'P 1'
#
loop_
_entity.id
_entity.type
_entity.pdbx_description
1 polymer ?
#
loop_
_entity_poly.entity_id
_entity_poly.type
_entity_poly.pdbx_seq_one_letter_code
_entity_poly.pdbx_strand_id
1 'polypeptide(L)' 'MDYMGQFAIAHIITHVFCICIAYWGLNAIRLDQFFKKGFPMQVQVIMIFAAILLGTSVSNFIIDLLHFSTQIRYLF' A
#
# COMPACT_ATOMS: atom_id res chain seq x y z
N MET A 1 9.66 -1.56 -26.02
CA MET A 1 9.92 -0.62 -24.90
C MET A 1 8.63 -0.20 -24.19
N ASP A 2 7.47 -0.39 -24.82
CA ASP A 2 6.16 0.04 -24.30
C ASP A 2 5.64 -0.79 -23.12
N TYR A 3 6.00 -2.09 -23.06
CA TYR A 3 5.58 -2.99 -21.98
C TYR A 3 6.16 -2.60 -20.61
N MET A 4 7.42 -2.16 -20.56
CA MET A 4 8.04 -1.70 -19.32
C MET A 4 7.41 -0.40 -18.82
N GLY A 5 7.03 0.51 -19.72
CA GLY A 5 6.29 1.72 -19.38
C GLY A 5 4.88 1.43 -18.86
N GLN A 6 4.14 0.56 -19.54
CA GLN A 6 2.80 0.13 -19.09
C GLN A 6 2.85 -0.57 -17.73
N PHE A 7 3.85 -1.44 -17.52
CA PHE A 7 4.05 -2.12 -16.24
C PHE A 7 4.38 -1.12 -15.13
N ALA A 8 5.26 -0.13 -15.38
CA ALA A 8 5.58 0.91 -14.39
C ALA A 8 4.35 1.76 -14.02
N ILE A 9 3.52 2.12 -15.00
CA ILE A 9 2.28 2.89 -14.75
C ILE A 9 1.31 2.06 -13.89
N ALA A 10 1.10 0.79 -14.24
CA ALA A 10 0.25 -0.10 -13.44
C ALA A 10 0.78 -0.26 -12.01
N HIS A 11 2.09 -0.38 -11.84
CA HIS A 11 2.74 -0.48 -10.54
C HIS A 11 2.50 0.75 -9.67
N ILE A 12 2.67 1.96 -10.23
CA ILE A 12 2.43 3.22 -9.52
C ILE A 12 0.96 3.35 -9.13
N ILE A 13 0.03 3.04 -10.04
CA ILE A 13 -1.41 3.10 -9.77
C ILE A 13 -1.78 2.15 -8.63
N THR A 14 -1.30 0.90 -8.65
CA THR A 14 -1.56 -0.08 -7.58
C THR A 14 -1.02 0.41 -6.23
N HIS A 15 0.19 1.00 -6.19
CA HIS A 15 0.73 1.55 -4.95
C HIS A 15 -0.13 2.67 -4.39
N VAL A 16 -0.47 3.68 -5.19
CA VAL A 16 -1.26 4.81 -4.73
C VAL A 16 -2.64 4.35 -4.27
N PHE A 17 -3.28 3.44 -5.02
CA PHE A 17 -4.57 2.87 -4.66
C PHE A 17 -4.52 2.11 -3.33
N CYS A 18 -3.51 1.25 -3.14
CA CYS A 18 -3.34 0.51 -1.89
C CYS A 18 -3.07 1.43 -0.69
N ILE A 19 -2.28 2.50 -0.86
CA ILE A 19 -2.01 3.47 0.20
C ILE A 19 -3.28 4.22 0.59
N CYS A 20 -4.10 4.64 -0.37
CA CYS A 20 -5.39 5.28 -0.10
C CYS A 20 -6.33 4.37 0.71
N ILE A 21 -6.42 3.09 0.34
CA ILE A 21 -7.23 2.10 1.07
C ILE A 21 -6.66 1.84 2.47
N ALA A 22 -5.33 1.71 2.59
CA ALA A 22 -4.67 1.53 3.89
C ALA A 22 -4.92 2.72 4.81
N TYR A 23 -4.82 3.95 4.30
CA TYR A 23 -5.15 5.16 5.05
C TYR A 23 -6.61 5.16 5.48
N TRP A 24 -7.54 4.86 4.58
CA TRP A 24 -8.96 4.78 4.89
C TRP A 24 -9.25 3.73 5.98
N GLY A 25 -8.63 2.54 5.89
CA GLY A 25 -8.76 1.49 6.89
C GLY A 25 -8.14 1.86 8.25
N LEU A 26 -6.98 2.53 8.25
CA LEU A 26 -6.35 3.01 9.48
C LEU A 26 -7.18 4.08 10.19
N ASN A 27 -7.91 4.93 9.46
CA ASN A 27 -8.83 5.90 10.06
C ASN A 27 -10.01 5.23 10.79
N ALA A 28 -10.39 4.00 10.43
CA ALA A 28 -11.41 3.25 11.17
C ALA A 28 -10.88 2.75 12.52
N ILE A 29 -9.56 2.60 12.66
CA ILE A 29 -8.92 2.29 13.93
C ILE A 29 -8.87 3.59 14.73
N ARG A 30 -9.47 3.59 15.92
CA ARG A 30 -9.48 4.76 16.84
C ARG A 30 -8.09 4.97 17.45
N LEU A 31 -7.10 5.31 16.63
CA LEU A 31 -5.71 5.51 17.05
C LEU A 31 -5.61 6.64 18.08
N ASP A 32 -6.50 7.64 18.03
CA ASP A 32 -6.64 8.67 19.08
C ASP A 32 -6.90 8.12 20.50
N GLN A 33 -7.42 6.89 20.64
CA GLN A 33 -7.56 6.25 21.96
C GLN A 33 -6.28 5.57 22.44
N PHE A 34 -5.39 5.18 21.53
CA PHE A 34 -4.10 4.57 21.86
C PHE A 34 -3.04 5.62 22.22
N PHE A 35 -3.12 6.82 21.64
CA PHE A 35 -2.15 7.89 21.87
C PHE A 35 -2.57 8.82 23.03
N LYS A 36 -1.56 9.35 23.76
CA LYS A 36 -1.79 10.31 24.85
C LYS A 36 -2.49 11.57 24.30
N LYS A 37 -3.54 12.02 25.01
CA LYS A 37 -4.25 13.27 24.71
C LYS A 37 -3.26 14.45 24.68
N GLY A 38 -3.28 15.21 23.58
CA GLY A 38 -2.51 16.45 23.44
C GLY A 38 -1.71 16.58 22.14
N PHE A 39 -1.55 15.51 21.37
CA PHE A 39 -0.70 15.52 20.15
C PHE A 39 -1.40 15.02 18.86
N PRO A 40 -2.53 15.64 18.45
CA PRO A 40 -3.27 15.19 17.27
C PRO A 40 -2.43 15.20 15.98
N MET A 41 -1.51 16.16 15.84
CA MET A 41 -0.63 16.25 14.68
C MET A 41 0.37 15.08 14.58
N GLN A 42 0.91 14.62 15.71
CA GLN A 42 1.86 13.50 15.74
C GLN A 42 1.17 12.19 15.37
N VAL A 43 -0.06 11.98 15.86
CA VAL A 43 -0.88 10.81 15.53
C VAL A 43 -1.18 10.78 14.03
N GLN A 44 -1.54 11.93 13.45
CA GLN A 44 -1.83 12.02 12.03
C GLN A 44 -0.61 11.71 11.15
N VAL A 45 0.57 12.21 11.54
CA VAL A 45 1.82 11.89 10.84
C VAL A 45 2.12 10.39 10.90
N ILE A 46 1.98 9.77 12.08
CA ILE A 46 2.16 8.32 12.23
C ILE A 46 1.15 7.54 11.39
N MET A 47 -0.12 7.96 11.33
CA MET A 47 -1.13 7.34 10.48
C MET A 47 -0.75 7.35 9.01
N ILE A 48 -0.23 8.48 8.50
CA ILE A 48 0.20 8.59 7.11
C ILE A 48 1.40 7.66 6.85
N PHE A 49 2.39 7.64 7.74
CA PHE A 49 3.53 6.73 7.62
C PHE A 49 3.09 5.26 7.66
N ALA A 50 2.20 4.90 8.58
CA ALA A 50 1.64 3.56 8.68
C ALA A 50 0.85 3.18 7.41
N ALA A 51 0.08 4.12 6.85
CA ALA A 51 -0.65 3.90 5.61
C ALA A 51 0.28 3.65 4.42
N ILE A 52 1.37 4.40 4.32
CA ILE A 52 2.38 4.20 3.28
C ILE A 52 3.06 2.84 3.45
N LEU A 53 3.46 2.47 4.67
CA LEU A 53 4.10 1.20 4.97
C LEU A 53 3.19 0.01 4.63
N LEU A 54 1.94 0.04 5.09
CA LEU A 54 0.95 -1.01 4.84
C LEU A 54 0.56 -1.05 3.36
N GLY A 55 0.23 0.09 2.76
CA GLY A 55 -0.18 0.19 1.36
C GLY A 55 0.93 -0.27 0.41
N THR A 56 2.19 0.07 0.70
CA THR A 56 3.34 -0.41 -0.09
C THR A 56 3.53 -1.90 0.05
N SER A 57 3.40 -2.45 1.27
CA SER A 57 3.51 -3.90 1.50
C SER A 57 2.42 -4.69 0.76
N VAL A 58 1.17 -4.22 0.83
CA VAL A 58 0.04 -4.85 0.11
C VAL A 58 0.19 -4.71 -1.40
N SER A 59 0.63 -3.55 -1.90
CA SER A 59 0.89 -3.35 -3.33
C SER A 59 1.98 -4.28 -3.85
N ASN A 60 3.11 -4.39 -3.15
CA ASN A 60 4.18 -5.32 -3.51
C ASN A 60 3.65 -6.76 -3.54
N PHE A 61 2.89 -7.17 -2.53
CA PHE A 61 2.27 -8.49 -2.51
C PHE A 61 1.39 -8.75 -3.76
N ILE A 62 0.57 -7.78 -4.17
CA ILE A 62 -0.28 -7.91 -5.36
C ILE A 62 0.57 -8.04 -6.63
N ILE A 63 1.59 -7.20 -6.81
CA ILE A 63 2.45 -7.23 -7.99
C ILE A 63 3.24 -8.53 -8.04
N ASP A 64 3.81 -8.97 -6.92
CA ASP A 64 4.55 -10.23 -6.81
C ASP A 64 3.64 -11.40 -7.16
N LEU A 65 2.41 -11.42 -6.64
CA LEU A 65 1.43 -12.46 -6.96
C LEU A 65 1.11 -12.51 -8.46
N LEU A 66 0.92 -11.35 -9.09
CA LEU A 66 0.70 -11.27 -10.54
C LEU A 66 1.94 -11.74 -11.31
N HIS A 67 3.13 -11.36 -10.87
CA HIS A 67 4.39 -11.76 -11.47
C HIS A 67 4.58 -13.28 -11.41
N PHE A 68 4.46 -13.87 -10.22
CA PHE A 68 4.55 -15.32 -10.04
C PHE A 68 3.48 -16.06 -10.82
N SER A 69 2.25 -15.52 -10.92
CA SER A 69 1.19 -16.11 -11.73
C SER A 69 1.58 -16.25 -13.20
N THR A 70 2.25 -15.25 -13.78
CA THR A 70 2.77 -15.36 -15.16
C THR A 70 3.88 -16.40 -15.30
N GLN A 71 4.66 -16.63 -14.24
CA GLN A 71 5.77 -17.58 -14.25
C GLN A 71 5.32 -19.03 -14.12
N ILE A 72 4.09 -19.30 -13.64
CA ILE A 72 3.51 -20.66 -13.58
C ILE A 72 3.56 -21.33 -14.96
N ARG A 73 3.47 -20.56 -16.05
CA ARG A 73 3.57 -21.08 -17.42
C ARG A 73 4.90 -21.78 -17.71
N TYR A 74 5.98 -21.48 -16.99
CA TYR A 74 7.28 -22.12 -17.21
C TYR A 74 7.43 -23.46 -16.46
N LEU A 75 6.43 -23.88 -15.69
CA LEU A 75 6.47 -25.13 -14.93
C LEU A 75 6.19 -26.37 -15.81
N PHE A 76 5.58 -26.21 -16.98
CA PHE A 76 5.17 -27.30 -17.88
C PHE A 76 5.41 -26.96 -19.36
#